data_AF-A0A9Q3RZ28-F1
#
_entry.id   AF-A0A9Q3RZ28-F1
#
_cell.length_a   1.000
_cell.length_b   1.000
_cell.length_c   1.000
_cell.angle_alpha   90.00
_cell.angle_beta   90.00
_cell.angle_gamma   90.00
#
_symmetry.space_group_name_H-M   'P 1'
#
loop_
_entity.id
_entity.type
_entity.pdbx_description
1 polymer ?
#
loop_
_entity_poly.entity_id
_entity_poly.type
_entity_poly.pdbx_seq_one_letter_code
_entity_poly.pdbx_strand_id
1 'polypeptide(L)'
;MAHTPFGNDQDWDDGEDLELIESEDRLPWLEADDEEEQDEGFATSRLVMLGVLSLALVGALVAGAWFLLGSGGNEPLADGSLIEAPDEPYKTRPDDAGGKTFPGTGDTSYAVGEGQTREGKLADTPPAPPPEEMAGPSLATTLNEGPRAPEPTGVAVQVGAFPTRTAANEAWGRLMRQTEALNGVRNRVVEAQVDIGTVYRLQALPGDRAAAKALCDRLKAEGLACFVK
;
A
#
# COMPACT_ATOMS: atom_id res chain seq x y z
N MET A 1 94.63 19.90 -86.43
CA MET A 1 93.64 20.95 -86.75
C MET A 1 92.34 20.19 -87.04
N ALA A 2 91.23 20.29 -86.30
CA ALA A 2 90.76 21.25 -85.33
C ALA A 2 90.00 20.55 -84.19
N HIS A 3 89.95 21.22 -83.03
CA HIS A 3 89.31 20.81 -81.78
C HIS A 3 87.89 21.43 -81.75
N THR A 4 86.86 20.67 -81.36
CA THR A 4 85.51 21.19 -81.03
C THR A 4 85.05 20.65 -79.67
N PRO A 5 84.29 21.43 -78.88
CA PRO A 5 84.60 21.64 -77.47
C PRO A 5 83.64 20.97 -76.48
N PHE A 6 83.12 19.79 -76.79
CA PHE A 6 82.27 19.04 -75.87
C PHE A 6 82.65 17.56 -75.86
N GLY A 7 83.84 17.28 -75.32
CA GLY A 7 84.13 15.99 -74.73
C GLY A 7 83.53 15.97 -73.33
N ASN A 8 82.56 15.09 -73.13
CA ASN A 8 82.24 14.44 -71.86
C ASN A 8 81.24 13.32 -72.19
N ASP A 9 81.79 12.26 -72.74
CA ASP A 9 81.43 10.87 -72.49
C ASP A 9 81.40 10.63 -70.97
N GLN A 10 80.32 11.08 -70.34
CA GLN A 10 79.92 10.61 -69.01
C GLN A 10 79.03 9.39 -69.22
N ASP A 11 79.60 8.26 -68.83
CA ASP A 11 78.97 7.00 -68.51
C ASP A 11 77.82 7.29 -67.53
N TRP A 12 76.58 7.29 -68.02
CA TRP A 12 75.40 7.35 -67.15
C TRP A 12 75.15 5.93 -66.66
N ASP A 13 75.71 5.64 -65.50
CA ASP A 13 75.29 4.52 -64.66
C ASP A 13 73.88 4.86 -64.15
N ASP A 14 72.87 4.58 -64.97
CA ASP A 14 71.44 4.73 -64.64
C ASP A 14 71.00 3.63 -63.66
N GLY A 15 71.58 3.62 -62.46
CA GLY A 15 71.34 2.62 -61.43
C GLY A 15 71.05 3.18 -60.04
N GLU A 16 71.22 4.48 -59.80
CA GLU A 16 71.25 5.02 -58.43
C GLU A 16 70.16 6.06 -58.13
N ASP A 17 69.45 6.59 -59.14
CA ASP A 17 68.47 7.69 -58.95
C ASP A 17 66.99 7.26 -58.88
N LEU A 18 66.67 5.95 -58.98
CA LEU A 18 65.29 5.45 -58.87
C LEU A 18 64.96 4.76 -57.54
N GLU A 19 65.95 4.40 -56.71
CA GLU A 19 65.69 3.76 -55.40
C GLU A 19 65.16 4.74 -54.33
N LEU A 20 65.38 6.05 -54.50
CA LEU A 20 65.01 7.08 -53.53
C LEU A 20 63.56 7.55 -53.62
N ILE A 21 62.81 7.14 -54.65
CA ILE A 21 61.39 7.53 -54.84
C ILE A 21 60.41 6.39 -54.56
N GLU A 22 60.87 5.12 -54.55
CA GLU A 22 60.01 3.95 -54.30
C GLU A 22 60.00 3.47 -52.83
N SER A 23 60.92 3.92 -51.97
CA SER A 23 61.13 3.27 -50.67
C SER A 23 60.91 4.11 -49.40
N GLU A 24 60.96 5.46 -49.44
CA GLU A 24 60.97 6.27 -48.19
C GLU A 24 59.75 7.14 -47.91
N ASP A 25 58.80 7.31 -48.85
CA ASP A 25 57.55 8.03 -48.57
C ASP A 25 56.33 7.14 -48.85
N ARG A 26 56.13 6.14 -47.99
CA ARG A 26 54.80 5.53 -47.82
C ARG A 26 53.91 6.57 -47.15
N LEU A 27 53.15 7.25 -48.00
CA LEU A 27 52.26 8.34 -47.66
C LEU A 27 51.00 7.80 -46.94
N PRO A 28 50.92 7.85 -45.60
CA PRO A 28 49.90 7.12 -44.83
C PRO A 28 48.46 7.65 -45.00
N TRP A 29 48.33 8.86 -45.52
CA TRP A 29 47.08 9.52 -45.91
C TRP A 29 46.56 9.15 -47.32
N LEU A 30 47.32 8.34 -48.07
CA LEU A 30 47.05 8.00 -49.48
C LEU A 30 46.81 6.49 -49.68
N GLU A 31 47.15 5.66 -48.70
CA GLU A 31 46.45 4.40 -48.50
C GLU A 31 45.02 4.80 -48.05
N ALA A 32 44.03 4.55 -48.90
CA ALA A 32 42.68 4.39 -48.38
C ALA A 32 42.81 3.34 -47.28
N ASP A 33 42.24 3.60 -46.11
CA ASP A 33 42.30 2.64 -45.03
C ASP A 33 41.52 1.40 -45.49
N ASP A 34 42.20 0.48 -46.17
CA ASP A 34 41.66 -0.83 -46.52
C ASP A 34 41.39 -1.61 -45.21
N GLU A 35 41.79 -1.07 -44.05
CA GLU A 35 41.44 -1.55 -42.72
C GLU A 35 40.10 -1.01 -42.19
N GLU A 36 39.47 0.01 -42.81
CA GLU A 36 38.10 0.47 -42.47
C GLU A 36 37.01 -0.55 -42.85
N GLU A 37 37.33 -1.56 -43.65
CA GLU A 37 36.46 -2.73 -43.91
C GLU A 37 36.64 -3.87 -42.89
N GLN A 38 37.42 -3.66 -41.82
CA GLN A 38 37.22 -4.48 -40.63
C GLN A 38 35.93 -4.00 -39.95
N ASP A 39 34.80 -4.48 -40.47
CA ASP A 39 33.49 -4.41 -39.81
C ASP A 39 33.69 -4.72 -38.33
N GLU A 40 33.74 -3.68 -37.49
CA GLU A 40 33.60 -3.79 -36.04
C GLU A 40 32.14 -4.14 -35.75
N GLY A 41 31.72 -5.32 -36.22
CA GLY A 41 30.45 -5.90 -35.90
C GLY A 41 30.38 -6.03 -34.39
N PHE A 42 29.38 -5.39 -33.77
CA PHE A 42 29.09 -5.58 -32.35
C PHE A 42 29.23 -7.06 -32.01
N ALA A 43 29.96 -7.39 -30.95
CA ALA A 43 30.24 -8.76 -30.52
C ALA A 43 28.92 -9.50 -30.20
N THR A 44 28.23 -9.93 -31.25
CA THR A 44 26.82 -10.34 -31.21
C THR A 44 26.69 -11.63 -30.42
N SER A 45 27.69 -12.51 -30.51
CA SER A 45 27.81 -13.70 -29.66
C SER A 45 27.89 -13.36 -28.17
N ARG A 46 28.59 -12.29 -27.80
CA ARG A 46 28.71 -11.83 -26.41
C ARG A 46 27.41 -11.21 -25.91
N LEU A 47 26.71 -10.44 -26.76
CA LEU A 47 25.39 -9.89 -26.44
C LEU A 47 24.33 -10.99 -26.31
N VAL A 48 24.33 -11.99 -27.21
CA VAL A 48 23.45 -13.15 -27.13
C VAL A 48 23.75 -13.97 -25.87
N MET A 49 25.02 -14.20 -25.54
CA MET A 49 25.40 -14.92 -24.32
C MET A 49 24.94 -14.18 -23.06
N LEU A 50 25.14 -12.86 -22.98
CA LEU A 50 24.62 -12.05 -21.87
C LEU A 50 23.09 -12.05 -21.81
N GLY A 51 22.41 -12.00 -22.95
CA GLY A 51 20.96 -12.13 -23.06
C GLY A 51 20.46 -13.45 -22.49
N VAL A 52 21.03 -14.57 -22.93
CA VAL A 52 20.66 -15.90 -22.43
C VAL A 52 20.97 -16.04 -20.93
N LEU A 53 22.12 -15.53 -20.47
CA LEU A 53 22.51 -15.63 -19.06
C LEU A 53 21.61 -14.77 -18.15
N SER A 54 21.24 -13.56 -18.58
CA SER A 54 20.26 -12.73 -17.88
C SER A 54 18.88 -13.37 -17.82
N LEU A 55 18.41 -14.00 -18.91
CA LEU A 55 17.14 -14.70 -18.94
C LEU A 55 17.14 -15.93 -18.03
N ALA A 56 18.26 -16.67 -17.99
CA ALA A 56 18.45 -17.79 -17.07
C ALA A 56 18.46 -17.33 -15.60
N LEU A 57 19.11 -16.21 -15.29
CA LEU A 57 19.11 -15.61 -13.95
C LEU A 57 17.69 -15.25 -13.50
N VAL A 58 16.92 -14.58 -14.37
CA VAL A 58 15.52 -14.23 -14.09
C VAL A 58 14.68 -15.48 -13.88
N GLY A 59 14.83 -16.49 -14.73
CA GLY A 59 14.14 -17.78 -14.58
C GLY A 59 14.46 -18.46 -13.25
N ALA A 60 15.73 -18.47 -12.83
CA ALA A 60 16.15 -19.03 -11.54
C ALA A 60 15.56 -18.25 -10.35
N LEU A 61 15.51 -16.92 -10.42
CA LEU A 61 14.88 -16.09 -9.38
C LEU A 61 13.38 -16.35 -9.26
N VAL A 62 12.66 -16.45 -10.39
CA VAL A 62 11.22 -16.75 -10.41
C VAL A 62 10.96 -18.15 -9.87
N ALA A 63 11.73 -19.16 -10.32
CA ALA A 63 11.59 -20.53 -9.83
C ALA A 63 11.93 -20.63 -8.33
N GLY A 64 12.96 -19.94 -7.87
CA GLY A 64 13.33 -19.87 -6.46
C GLY A 64 12.24 -19.18 -5.62
N ALA A 65 11.71 -18.05 -6.07
CA ALA A 65 10.61 -17.38 -5.41
C ALA A 65 9.35 -18.25 -5.36
N TRP A 66 8.97 -18.88 -6.47
CA TRP A 66 7.83 -19.79 -6.53
C TRP A 66 8.00 -21.00 -5.59
N PHE A 67 9.20 -21.58 -5.53
CA PHE A 67 9.50 -22.69 -4.62
C PHE A 67 9.46 -22.25 -3.14
N LEU A 68 10.02 -21.09 -2.81
CA LEU A 68 10.07 -20.58 -1.43
C LEU A 68 8.71 -20.06 -0.94
N LEU A 69 7.90 -19.44 -1.81
CA LEU A 69 6.59 -18.90 -1.45
C LEU A 69 5.44 -19.91 -1.66
N GLY A 70 5.57 -20.83 -2.61
CA GLY A 70 4.50 -21.74 -3.02
C GLY A 70 4.53 -23.11 -2.35
N SER A 71 5.64 -23.53 -1.74
CA SER A 71 5.75 -24.86 -1.10
C SER A 71 5.06 -24.98 0.27
N GLY A 72 4.44 -23.91 0.78
CA GLY A 72 3.86 -23.84 2.13
C GLY A 72 2.36 -24.15 2.24
N GLY A 73 1.66 -24.39 1.14
CA GLY A 73 0.20 -24.54 1.15
C GLY A 73 -0.27 -25.94 1.52
N ASN A 74 -0.18 -26.35 2.79
CA ASN A 74 -1.06 -27.41 3.34
C ASN A 74 -2.45 -26.84 3.61
N GLU A 75 -3.00 -26.11 2.63
CA GLU A 75 -4.33 -25.55 2.73
C GLU A 75 -5.29 -26.73 2.55
N PRO A 76 -6.10 -27.06 3.57
CA PRO A 76 -7.06 -28.14 3.43
C PRO A 76 -7.94 -27.80 2.23
N LEU A 77 -8.05 -28.75 1.28
CA LEU A 77 -8.92 -28.58 0.12
C LEU A 77 -10.28 -28.10 0.62
N ALA A 78 -10.73 -26.96 0.10
CA ALA A 78 -12.03 -26.42 0.47
C ALA A 78 -13.08 -27.48 0.09
N ASP A 79 -13.67 -28.10 1.11
CA ASP A 79 -14.59 -29.25 1.01
C ASP A 79 -15.77 -28.95 0.08
N GLY A 80 -16.13 -27.67 -0.07
CA GLY A 80 -17.20 -27.23 -0.97
C GLY A 80 -18.55 -27.84 -0.62
N SER A 81 -18.66 -28.48 0.54
CA SER A 81 -19.85 -29.18 1.01
C SER A 81 -20.93 -28.16 1.35
N LEU A 82 -22.16 -28.50 0.97
CA LEU A 82 -23.33 -27.68 1.27
C LEU A 82 -23.57 -27.68 2.78
N ILE A 83 -23.53 -26.51 3.40
CA ILE A 83 -23.99 -26.33 4.78
C ILE A 83 -25.52 -26.40 4.75
N GLU A 84 -26.07 -27.55 5.11
CA GLU A 84 -27.51 -27.76 5.22
C GLU A 84 -28.08 -26.76 6.25
N ALA A 85 -29.12 -26.02 5.85
CA ALA A 85 -29.79 -25.12 6.77
C ALA A 85 -30.48 -25.95 7.87
N PRO A 86 -30.34 -25.59 9.16
CA PRO A 86 -31.09 -26.22 10.22
C PRO A 86 -32.60 -26.11 9.94
N ASP A 87 -33.36 -27.20 10.18
CA ASP A 87 -34.82 -27.25 9.96
C ASP A 87 -35.62 -26.35 10.93
N GLU A 88 -34.95 -25.72 11.89
CA GLU A 88 -35.61 -24.87 12.88
C GLU A 88 -36.05 -23.54 12.26
N PRO A 89 -37.23 -23.02 12.66
CA PRO A 89 -37.69 -21.72 12.21
C PRO A 89 -36.67 -20.64 12.60
N TYR A 90 -36.07 -20.01 11.60
CA TYR A 90 -35.14 -18.89 11.80
C TYR A 90 -35.75 -17.72 12.60
N LYS A 91 -37.08 -17.63 12.68
CA LYS A 91 -37.79 -16.66 13.52
C LYS A 91 -38.95 -17.34 14.23
N THR A 92 -38.85 -17.44 15.54
CA THR A 92 -39.98 -17.78 16.42
C THR A 92 -40.53 -16.48 17.03
N ARG A 93 -41.86 -16.39 17.12
CA ARG A 93 -42.49 -15.27 17.83
C ARG A 93 -42.18 -15.42 19.32
N PRO A 94 -41.73 -14.37 20.02
CA PRO A 94 -41.56 -14.42 21.47
C PRO A 94 -42.87 -14.76 22.18
N ASP A 95 -42.83 -15.64 23.19
CA ASP A 95 -44.01 -16.03 23.98
C ASP A 95 -44.63 -14.86 24.74
N ASP A 96 -43.80 -13.89 25.14
CA ASP A 96 -44.22 -12.59 25.63
C ASP A 96 -43.73 -11.53 24.64
N ALA A 97 -44.67 -10.95 23.89
CA ALA A 97 -44.37 -9.92 22.91
C ALA A 97 -43.82 -8.64 23.55
N GLY A 98 -43.88 -8.50 24.88
CA GLY A 98 -43.36 -7.37 25.62
C GLY A 98 -44.15 -6.09 25.30
N GLY A 99 -44.88 -5.57 26.29
CA GLY A 99 -45.55 -4.29 26.15
C GLY A 99 -46.43 -3.99 27.35
N LYS A 100 -46.23 -2.84 27.98
CA LYS A 100 -47.19 -2.32 28.96
C LYS A 100 -48.32 -1.67 28.17
N THR A 101 -49.52 -2.22 28.25
CA THR A 101 -50.71 -1.54 27.73
C THR A 101 -51.03 -0.39 28.68
N PHE A 102 -50.98 0.83 28.15
CA PHE A 102 -51.41 2.01 28.90
C PHE A 102 -52.88 2.30 28.54
N PRO A 103 -53.68 2.86 29.46
CA PRO A 103 -55.01 3.35 29.11
C PRO A 103 -54.88 4.36 27.95
N GLY A 104 -55.56 4.13 26.83
CA GLY A 104 -55.43 4.92 25.60
C GLY A 104 -54.57 4.30 24.49
N THR A 105 -53.89 3.16 24.72
CA THR A 105 -53.14 2.48 23.64
C THR A 105 -54.10 1.84 22.64
N GLY A 106 -54.30 2.48 21.49
CA GLY A 106 -55.10 1.98 20.37
C GLY A 106 -56.45 2.65 20.16
N ASP A 107 -56.95 3.42 21.14
CA ASP A 107 -58.25 4.10 21.06
C ASP A 107 -58.31 5.15 19.93
N THR A 108 -57.16 5.74 19.58
CA THR A 108 -57.03 6.66 18.44
C THR A 108 -57.13 5.94 17.10
N SER A 109 -56.58 4.72 16.99
CA SER A 109 -56.62 3.94 15.75
C SER A 109 -58.03 3.46 15.41
N TYR A 110 -58.83 3.09 16.41
CA TYR A 110 -60.24 2.72 16.21
C TYR A 110 -61.10 3.93 15.85
N ALA A 111 -60.96 5.07 16.56
CA ALA A 111 -61.75 6.28 16.29
C ALA A 111 -61.52 6.83 14.87
N VAL A 112 -60.27 6.78 14.37
CA VAL A 112 -59.95 7.20 13.00
C VAL A 112 -60.58 6.25 11.96
N GLY A 113 -60.64 4.94 12.24
CA GLY A 113 -61.31 3.96 11.37
C GLY A 113 -62.83 4.13 11.28
N GLU A 114 -63.46 4.63 12.35
CA GLU A 114 -64.89 4.99 12.38
C GLU A 114 -65.18 6.38 11.78
N GLY A 115 -64.17 7.05 11.21
CA GLY A 115 -64.32 8.37 10.58
C GLY A 115 -64.42 9.52 11.59
N GLN A 116 -64.08 9.30 12.86
CA GLN A 116 -64.03 10.38 13.85
C GLN A 116 -62.67 11.10 13.78
N THR A 117 -62.71 12.39 13.45
CA THR A 117 -61.53 13.27 13.53
C THR A 117 -61.43 13.84 14.95
N ARG A 118 -60.41 13.46 15.70
CA ARG A 118 -60.04 14.11 16.97
C ARG A 118 -58.85 15.04 16.75
N GLU A 119 -59.06 16.35 16.93
CA GLU A 119 -57.94 17.31 16.96
C GLU A 119 -57.09 17.07 18.22
N GLY A 120 -55.77 16.93 18.03
CA GLY A 120 -54.84 16.72 19.13
C GLY A 120 -54.76 17.97 20.00
N LYS A 121 -55.24 17.90 21.25
CA LYS A 121 -54.94 18.91 22.27
C LYS A 121 -53.62 18.57 22.94
N LEU A 122 -52.59 19.39 22.68
CA LEU A 122 -51.35 19.39 23.44
C LEU A 122 -51.63 20.09 24.79
N ALA A 123 -51.23 19.47 25.91
CA ALA A 123 -51.33 20.13 27.21
C ALA A 123 -50.38 21.33 27.26
N ASP A 124 -50.83 22.48 27.78
CA ASP A 124 -50.07 23.75 27.89
C ASP A 124 -48.89 23.70 28.88
N THR A 125 -48.59 22.56 29.49
CA THR A 125 -47.49 22.40 30.44
C THR A 125 -46.50 21.37 29.90
N PRO A 126 -45.26 21.77 29.56
CA PRO A 126 -44.21 20.83 29.22
C PRO A 126 -43.94 19.90 30.41
N PRO A 127 -43.97 18.57 30.24
CA PRO A 127 -43.48 17.66 31.27
C PRO A 127 -41.97 17.89 31.46
N ALA A 128 -41.53 17.93 32.72
CA ALA A 128 -40.12 18.02 33.06
C ALA A 128 -39.32 16.88 32.37
N PRO A 129 -38.12 17.15 31.83
CA PRO A 129 -37.36 16.15 31.11
C PRO A 129 -37.00 14.98 32.04
N PRO A 130 -37.14 13.73 31.60
CA PRO A 130 -36.60 12.59 32.33
C PRO A 130 -35.05 12.68 32.37
N PRO A 131 -34.39 12.07 33.37
CA PRO A 131 -32.94 12.04 33.43
C PRO A 131 -32.36 11.37 32.18
N GLU A 132 -31.46 12.05 31.49
CA GLU A 132 -30.70 11.50 30.37
C GLU A 132 -29.82 10.36 30.86
N GLU A 133 -30.24 9.12 30.59
CA GLU A 133 -29.37 7.96 30.71
C GLU A 133 -28.49 7.92 29.45
N MET A 134 -27.22 8.25 29.65
CA MET A 134 -26.18 8.28 28.62
C MET A 134 -26.18 6.98 27.83
N ALA A 135 -26.56 7.06 26.55
CA ALA A 135 -26.31 5.99 25.59
C ALA A 135 -24.79 5.79 25.46
N GLY A 136 -24.30 4.69 26.05
CA GLY A 136 -22.95 4.20 25.81
C GLY A 136 -22.78 3.77 24.35
N PRO A 137 -21.53 3.75 23.82
CA PRO A 137 -21.29 3.36 22.44
C PRO A 137 -21.68 1.89 22.23
N SER A 138 -22.69 1.63 21.40
CA SER A 138 -23.13 0.30 21.02
C SER A 138 -22.18 -0.32 19.99
N LEU A 139 -21.83 -1.58 20.21
CA LEU A 139 -20.94 -2.46 19.44
C LEU A 139 -21.44 -2.81 18.01
N ALA A 140 -22.34 -2.02 17.43
CA ALA A 140 -23.00 -2.32 16.16
C ALA A 140 -22.17 -1.96 14.90
N THR A 141 -20.89 -1.61 15.04
CA THR A 141 -19.98 -1.23 13.93
C THR A 141 -18.98 -2.35 13.57
N THR A 142 -19.38 -3.62 13.66
CA THR A 142 -18.50 -4.76 13.30
C THR A 142 -18.97 -5.58 12.11
N LEU A 143 -19.96 -5.12 11.33
CA LEU A 143 -20.64 -5.95 10.34
C LEU A 143 -20.61 -5.47 8.88
N ASN A 144 -19.83 -4.42 8.55
CA ASN A 144 -19.73 -3.95 7.17
C ASN A 144 -18.27 -3.91 6.69
N GLU A 145 -17.77 -5.10 6.35
CA GLU A 145 -16.44 -5.30 5.79
C GLU A 145 -16.46 -5.01 4.28
N GLY A 146 -16.43 -3.72 3.90
CA GLY A 146 -15.99 -3.31 2.57
C GLY A 146 -14.48 -3.54 2.38
N PRO A 147 -13.92 -3.37 1.16
CA PRO A 147 -12.52 -3.67 0.86
C PRO A 147 -11.58 -2.94 1.83
N ARG A 148 -11.04 -3.70 2.78
CA ARG A 148 -10.16 -3.18 3.83
C ARG A 148 -8.84 -2.78 3.19
N ALA A 149 -8.53 -1.48 3.24
CA ALA A 149 -7.18 -1.00 2.97
C ALA A 149 -6.19 -1.82 3.82
N PRO A 150 -5.02 -2.21 3.29
CA PRO A 150 -4.12 -3.13 3.98
C PRO A 150 -3.85 -2.64 5.39
N GLU A 151 -4.27 -3.41 6.39
CA GLU A 151 -4.04 -3.04 7.77
C GLU A 151 -2.53 -3.00 8.00
N PRO A 152 -2.01 -1.92 8.60
CA PRO A 152 -0.61 -1.88 8.93
C PRO A 152 -0.27 -3.03 9.87
N THR A 153 0.67 -3.88 9.45
CA THR A 153 1.15 -5.00 10.25
C THR A 153 1.96 -4.49 11.43
N GLY A 154 1.69 -5.02 12.63
CA GLY A 154 2.40 -4.67 13.86
C GLY A 154 1.45 -4.38 15.03
N VAL A 155 1.96 -4.52 16.25
CA VAL A 155 1.18 -4.28 17.47
C VAL A 155 1.09 -2.79 17.73
N ALA A 156 -0.13 -2.27 17.89
CA ALA A 156 -0.38 -0.85 18.07
C ALA A 156 -1.39 -0.59 19.20
N VAL A 157 -1.30 0.58 19.82
CA VAL A 157 -2.28 1.03 20.82
C VAL A 157 -3.09 2.16 20.20
N GLN A 158 -4.36 1.92 19.87
CA GLN A 158 -5.29 2.94 19.43
C GLN A 158 -5.68 3.83 20.63
N VAL A 159 -5.38 5.11 20.52
CA VAL A 159 -5.65 6.14 21.54
C VAL A 159 -6.81 7.06 21.15
N GLY A 160 -7.31 6.98 19.91
CA GLY A 160 -8.50 7.73 19.50
C GLY A 160 -8.90 7.49 18.05
N ALA A 161 -10.05 8.05 17.67
CA ALA A 161 -10.55 8.13 16.30
C ALA A 161 -11.09 9.54 16.04
N PHE A 162 -10.70 10.14 14.91
CA PHE A 162 -10.97 11.54 14.58
C PHE A 162 -11.56 11.67 13.17
N PRO A 163 -12.36 12.71 12.89
CA PRO A 163 -12.98 12.91 11.58
C PRO A 163 -12.00 13.38 10.50
N THR A 164 -10.85 13.93 10.87
CA THR A 164 -9.82 14.40 9.92
C THR A 164 -8.42 14.01 10.38
N ARG A 165 -7.49 13.89 9.41
CA ARG A 165 -6.07 13.62 9.69
C ARG A 165 -5.42 14.72 10.53
N THR A 166 -5.77 15.99 10.28
CA THR A 166 -5.25 17.13 11.03
C THR A 166 -5.70 17.08 12.49
N ALA A 167 -6.98 16.80 12.76
CA ALA A 167 -7.49 16.68 14.11
C ALA A 167 -6.80 15.53 14.89
N ALA A 168 -6.47 14.42 14.22
CA ALA A 168 -5.73 13.33 14.83
C ALA A 168 -4.31 13.75 15.25
N ASN A 169 -3.59 14.51 14.41
CA ASN A 169 -2.25 15.00 14.73
C ASN A 169 -2.26 16.03 15.86
N GLU A 170 -3.22 16.95 15.87
CA GLU A 170 -3.39 17.92 16.97
C GLU A 170 -3.77 17.22 18.28
N ALA A 171 -4.63 16.20 18.20
CA ALA A 171 -4.98 15.39 19.36
C ALA A 171 -3.75 14.65 19.93
N TRP A 172 -2.87 14.12 19.09
CA TRP A 172 -1.60 13.54 19.55
C TRP A 172 -0.74 14.55 20.31
N GLY A 173 -0.60 15.78 19.79
CA GLY A 173 0.13 16.85 20.46
C GLY A 173 -0.46 17.22 21.82
N ARG A 174 -1.79 17.23 21.95
CA ARG A 174 -2.48 17.42 23.24
C ARG A 174 -2.23 16.24 24.19
N LEU A 175 -2.31 15.01 23.68
CA LEU A 175 -2.08 13.79 24.47
C LEU A 175 -0.67 13.76 25.05
N MET A 176 0.36 14.07 24.26
CA MET A 176 1.75 14.14 24.76
C MET A 176 1.97 15.19 25.87
N ARG A 177 1.12 16.23 25.95
CA ARG A 177 1.18 17.21 27.04
C ARG A 177 0.41 16.78 28.29
N GLN A 178 -0.56 15.89 28.13
CA GLN A 178 -1.39 15.37 29.21
C GLN A 178 -0.75 14.17 29.90
N THR A 179 0.06 13.40 29.17
CA THR A 179 0.68 12.17 29.67
C THR A 179 2.16 12.10 29.30
N GLU A 180 2.99 11.72 30.28
CA GLU A 180 4.39 11.39 30.03
C GLU A 180 4.56 9.99 29.43
N ALA A 181 3.54 9.13 29.54
CA ALA A 181 3.60 7.74 29.08
C ALA A 181 3.78 7.61 27.56
N LEU A 182 3.44 8.65 26.79
CA LEU A 182 3.60 8.71 25.33
C LEU A 182 4.94 9.31 24.89
N ASN A 183 5.78 9.78 25.82
CA ASN A 183 7.08 10.33 25.47
C ASN A 183 7.99 9.26 24.84
N GLY A 184 8.55 9.59 23.68
CA GLY A 184 9.40 8.66 22.91
C GLY A 184 8.63 7.58 22.14
N VAL A 185 7.30 7.54 22.23
CA VAL A 185 6.47 6.61 21.44
C VAL A 185 6.13 7.24 20.09
N ARG A 186 6.32 6.50 19.00
CA ARG A 186 5.91 6.97 17.66
C ARG A 186 4.41 6.87 17.49
N ASN A 187 3.81 7.80 16.75
CA ASN A 187 2.42 7.71 16.34
C ASN A 187 2.29 7.32 14.86
N ARG A 188 1.09 6.86 14.49
CA ARG A 188 0.65 6.70 13.12
C ARG A 188 -0.86 7.01 13.04
N VAL A 189 -1.27 7.66 11.96
CA VAL A 189 -2.67 7.90 11.65
C VAL A 189 -3.10 6.99 10.49
N VAL A 190 -4.03 6.10 10.76
CA VAL A 190 -4.58 5.12 9.81
C VAL A 190 -5.98 5.55 9.41
N GLU A 191 -6.24 5.56 8.10
CA GLU A 191 -7.58 5.80 7.57
C GLU A 191 -8.40 4.51 7.66
N ALA A 192 -9.60 4.60 8.20
CA ALA A 192 -10.53 3.48 8.30
C ALA A 192 -11.91 3.93 7.85
N GLN A 193 -12.52 3.18 6.94
CA GLN A 193 -13.91 3.38 6.57
C GLN A 193 -14.80 2.72 7.62
N VAL A 194 -15.78 3.46 8.14
CA VAL A 194 -16.84 2.93 9.01
C VAL A 194 -18.20 3.31 8.41
N ASP A 195 -19.29 2.69 8.87
CA ASP A 195 -20.64 2.86 8.30
C ASP A 195 -21.11 4.33 8.21
N ILE A 196 -20.56 5.18 9.07
CA ILE A 196 -20.90 6.60 9.21
C ILE A 196 -19.95 7.55 8.45
N GLY A 197 -18.95 7.02 7.74
CA GLY A 197 -17.98 7.79 6.95
C GLY A 197 -16.53 7.38 7.18
N THR A 198 -15.60 8.16 6.62
CA THR A 198 -14.15 7.93 6.78
C THR A 198 -13.68 8.49 8.13
N VAL A 199 -13.01 7.67 8.93
CA VAL A 199 -12.41 8.07 10.22
C VAL A 199 -10.91 7.83 10.23
N TYR A 200 -10.19 8.68 10.96
CA TYR A 200 -8.75 8.62 11.13
C TYR A 200 -8.41 8.11 12.53
N ARG A 201 -7.93 6.87 12.62
CA ARG A 201 -7.54 6.22 13.87
C ARG A 201 -6.12 6.64 14.24
N LEU A 202 -5.97 7.18 15.44
CA LEU A 202 -4.67 7.55 16.01
C LEU A 202 -4.11 6.36 16.79
N GLN A 203 -2.94 5.88 16.37
CA GLN A 203 -2.28 4.72 16.96
C GLN A 203 -0.90 5.11 17.49
N ALA A 204 -0.59 4.66 18.70
CA ALA A 204 0.75 4.66 19.28
C ALA A 204 1.46 3.34 18.94
N LEU A 205 2.74 3.42 18.59
CA LEU A 205 3.58 2.30 18.13
C LEU A 205 4.71 2.05 19.13
N PRO A 206 4.44 1.32 20.24
CA PRO A 206 5.45 1.01 21.24
C PRO A 206 6.40 -0.14 20.84
N GLY A 207 6.12 -0.84 19.73
CA GLY A 207 6.98 -1.88 19.16
C GLY A 207 6.40 -3.28 19.29
N ASP A 208 6.27 -3.77 20.52
CA ASP A 208 5.80 -5.14 20.81
C ASP A 208 4.50 -5.18 21.66
N ARG A 209 3.94 -6.38 21.82
CA ARG A 209 2.67 -6.61 22.53
C ARG A 209 2.76 -6.37 24.04
N ALA A 210 3.88 -6.68 24.67
CA ALA A 210 4.07 -6.42 26.09
C ALA A 210 4.18 -4.91 26.35
N ALA A 211 4.96 -4.21 25.53
CA ALA A 211 5.08 -2.75 25.55
C ALA A 211 3.75 -2.05 25.27
N ALA A 212 2.94 -2.57 24.33
CA ALA A 212 1.61 -2.06 24.02
C ALA A 212 0.64 -2.22 25.20
N LYS A 213 0.63 -3.38 25.86
CA LYS A 213 -0.19 -3.60 27.05
C LYS A 213 0.25 -2.69 28.20
N ALA A 214 1.55 -2.62 28.48
CA ALA A 214 2.09 -1.76 29.54
C ALA A 214 1.80 -0.28 29.29
N LEU A 215 1.86 0.17 28.02
CA LEU A 215 1.50 1.53 27.64
C LEU A 215 0.01 1.79 27.89
N CYS A 216 -0.87 0.89 27.44
CA CYS A 216 -2.30 1.04 27.64
C CYS A 216 -2.69 1.02 29.14
N ASP A 217 -2.04 0.18 29.95
CA ASP A 217 -2.29 0.13 31.39
C ASP A 217 -1.87 1.44 32.08
N ARG A 218 -0.77 2.09 31.66
CA ARG A 218 -0.39 3.45 32.13
C ARG A 218 -1.39 4.53 31.70
N LEU A 219 -1.82 4.51 30.44
CA LEU A 219 -2.80 5.49 29.93
C LEU A 219 -4.14 5.39 30.68
N LYS A 220 -4.58 4.18 30.99
CA LYS A 220 -5.80 3.95 31.80
C LYS A 220 -5.67 4.48 33.23
N ALA A 221 -4.50 4.34 33.84
CA ALA A 221 -4.25 4.87 35.19
C ALA A 221 -4.37 6.41 35.23
N GLU A 222 -4.10 7.08 34.11
CA GLU A 222 -4.26 8.52 33.94
C GLU A 222 -5.65 8.93 33.42
N GLY A 223 -6.58 7.97 33.29
CA GLY A 223 -7.96 8.21 32.84
C GLY A 223 -8.14 8.33 31.33
N LEU A 224 -7.11 7.98 30.53
CA LEU A 224 -7.18 8.03 29.07
C LEU A 224 -7.67 6.69 28.50
N ALA A 225 -8.53 6.78 27.47
CA ALA A 225 -9.00 5.60 26.75
C ALA A 225 -7.89 5.04 25.85
N CYS A 226 -7.67 3.72 25.91
CA CYS A 226 -6.74 3.02 25.03
C CYS A 226 -7.27 1.64 24.64
N PHE A 227 -6.92 1.21 23.43
CA PHE A 227 -7.28 -0.08 22.87
C PHE A 227 -6.07 -0.71 22.18
N VAL A 228 -5.69 -1.93 22.56
CA VAL A 228 -4.55 -2.64 21.95
C VAL A 228 -5.04 -3.43 20.74
N LYS A 229 -4.35 -3.30 19.60
CA LYS A 229 -4.63 -4.01 18.34
C LYS A 229 -3.42 -4.85 17.94
#